data_AF-N1MSS8-F1
#
_entry.id   AF-N1MSS8-F1
#
_cell.length_a   1.000
_cell.length_b   1.000
_cell.length_c   1.000
_cell.angle_alpha   90.00
_cell.angle_beta   90.00
_cell.angle_gamma   90.00
#
_symmetry.space_group_name_H-M   'P 1'
#
loop_
_entity.id
_entity.type
_entity.pdbx_description
1 polymer ?
#
loop_
_entity_poly.entity_id
_entity_poly.type
_entity_poly.pdbx_seq_one_letter_code
_entity_poly.pdbx_strand_id
1 'polypeptide(L)' 'MSIPESVRELHLFVDHDAGGDLAEERARSAYACESWTIVTRRPRGPGKDWNDALQAWLRPKS' A
#
# COMPACT_ATOMS: atom_id res chain seq x y z
N MET A 1 20.76 1.17 -0.68
CA MET A 1 20.23 0.71 -1.98
C MET A 1 19.34 1.83 -2.50
N SER A 2 19.69 2.46 -3.63
CA SER A 2 18.95 3.61 -4.14
C SER A 2 17.91 3.17 -5.15
N ILE A 3 16.71 3.74 -5.08
CA ILE A 3 15.68 3.59 -6.12
C ILE A 3 16.17 4.31 -7.38
N PRO A 4 16.03 3.72 -8.58
CA PRO A 4 16.44 4.37 -9.83
C PRO A 4 15.71 5.69 -10.08
N GLU A 5 16.39 6.67 -10.69
CA GLU A 5 15.81 7.98 -11.03
C GLU A 5 14.65 7.91 -12.04
N SER A 6 14.54 6.81 -12.79
CA SER A 6 13.42 6.58 -13.71
C SER A 6 12.09 6.26 -12.99
N VAL A 7 12.15 5.92 -11.70
CA VAL A 7 10.96 5.62 -10.90
C VAL A 7 10.23 6.91 -10.57
N ARG A 8 8.95 6.97 -10.93
CA ARG A 8 8.08 8.12 -10.66
C ARG A 8 6.99 7.84 -9.63
N GLU A 9 6.70 6.57 -9.37
CA GLU A 9 5.63 6.18 -8.46
C GLU A 9 6.07 5.03 -7.57
N LEU A 10 5.76 5.16 -6.28
CA LEU A 10 5.93 4.11 -5.29
C LEU A 10 4.54 3.72 -4.79
N HIS A 11 4.13 2.50 -5.12
CA HIS A 11 2.83 1.97 -4.72
C HIS A 11 2.98 1.19 -3.42
N LEU A 12 2.40 1.70 -2.34
CA LEU A 12 2.36 1.06 -1.04
C LEU A 12 1.09 0.22 -0.94
N PHE A 13 1.25 -1.07 -0.72
CA PHE A 13 0.15 -1.99 -0.43
C PHE A 13 0.20 -2.29 1.06
N VAL A 14 -0.67 -1.63 1.83
CA VAL A 14 -0.72 -1.76 3.29
C VAL A 14 -2.06 -2.35 3.73
N ASP A 15 -2.07 -2.93 4.92
CA ASP A 15 -3.28 -3.40 5.58
C ASP A 15 -4.17 -2.22 5.94
N HIS A 16 -5.48 -2.44 6.03
CA HIS A 16 -6.43 -1.38 6.37
C HIS A 16 -6.63 -1.29 7.88
N ASP A 17 -5.55 -1.15 8.62
CA ASP A 17 -5.55 -1.02 10.06
C ASP A 17 -4.51 0.01 10.55
N ALA A 18 -4.44 0.20 11.86
CA ALA A 18 -3.49 1.13 12.47
C ALA A 18 -2.01 0.77 12.20
N GLY A 19 -1.72 -0.52 11.97
CA GLY A 19 -0.39 -0.97 11.59
C GLY A 19 -0.03 -0.54 10.17
N GLY A 20 -0.98 -0.68 9.24
CA GLY A 20 -0.86 -0.19 7.87
C GLY A 20 -0.72 1.33 7.78
N ASP A 21 -1.43 2.08 8.62
CA ASP A 21 -1.30 3.54 8.71
C ASP A 21 0.11 3.96 9.16
N LEU A 22 0.64 3.30 10.20
CA LEU A 22 2.00 3.55 10.68
C LEU A 22 3.07 3.18 9.65
N ALA A 23 2.85 2.09 8.91
CA ALA A 23 3.74 1.68 7.82
C ALA A 23 3.75 2.70 6.68
N GLU A 24 2.57 3.24 6.30
CA GLU A 24 2.48 4.32 5.32
C GLU A 24 3.24 5.56 5.78
N GLU A 25 3.04 6.01 7.02
CA GLU A 25 3.71 7.20 7.55
C GLU A 25 5.24 7.05 7.49
N ARG A 26 5.74 5.89 7.94
CA ARG A 26 7.18 5.59 7.89
C ARG A 26 7.73 5.56 6.48
N ALA A 27 7.01 4.96 5.54
CA ALA A 27 7.41 4.93 4.14
C ALA A 27 7.42 6.34 3.54
N ARG A 28 6.40 7.17 3.83
CA ARG A 28 6.37 8.57 3.38
C ARG A 28 7.53 9.37 3.95
N SER A 29 7.86 9.18 5.22
CA SER A 29 9.00 9.87 5.83
C SER A 29 10.35 9.40 5.26
N ALA A 30 10.52 8.10 4.99
CA ALA A 30 11.77 7.55 4.47
C ALA A 30 12.00 7.87 2.99
N TYR A 31 10.92 8.00 2.22
CA TYR A 31 10.94 8.25 0.78
C TYR A 31 10.34 9.60 0.42
N ALA A 32 10.41 10.59 1.33
CA ALA A 32 10.06 11.97 1.02
C ALA A 32 11.09 12.55 0.05
N CYS A 33 10.90 12.32 -1.24
CA CYS A 33 11.72 12.86 -2.31
C CYS A 33 10.79 13.49 -3.36
N GLU A 34 11.17 14.66 -3.88
CA GLU A 34 10.35 15.44 -4.82
C GLU A 34 10.14 14.73 -6.18
N SER A 35 10.95 13.72 -6.49
CA SER A 35 10.97 13.06 -7.80
C SER A 35 9.95 11.92 -7.98
N TRP A 36 9.30 11.44 -6.92
CA TRP A 36 8.29 10.38 -7.02
C TRP A 36 7.03 10.63 -6.18
N THR A 37 5.92 10.08 -6.66
CA THR A 37 4.63 10.11 -5.98
C THR A 37 4.41 8.81 -5.21
N ILE A 38 4.09 8.91 -3.92
CA ILE A 38 3.73 7.75 -3.10
C ILE A 38 2.21 7.55 -3.14
N VAL A 39 1.80 6.44 -3.73
CA VAL A 39 0.40 6.02 -3.89
C VAL A 39 0.12 4.90 -2.92
N THR A 40 -0.79 5.12 -1.97
CA THR A 40 -1.17 4.07 -1.01
C THR A 40 -2.44 3.37 -1.47
N ARG A 41 -2.42 2.04 -1.39
CA ARG A 41 -3.55 1.15 -1.67
C ARG A 41 -3.86 0.37 -0.40
N ARG A 42 -5.15 0.34 -0.05
CA ARG A 42 -5.70 -0.44 1.06
C ARG A 42 -6.80 -1.37 0.54
N PRO A 43 -6.98 -2.55 1.15
CA PRO A 43 -8.15 -3.37 0.90
C PRO A 43 -9.43 -2.63 1.36
N ARG A 44 -10.58 -2.95 0.74
CA ARG A 44 -11.82 -2.16 0.91
C ARG A 44 -12.37 -2.14 2.34
N GLY A 45 -12.18 -3.21 3.11
CA GLY A 45 -12.73 -3.34 4.45
C GLY A 45 -11.75 -2.88 5.54
N PRO A 46 -12.18 -2.13 6.56
CA PRO A 46 -11.36 -1.88 7.74
C PRO A 46 -10.94 -3.19 8.43
N GLY A 47 -9.70 -3.24 8.93
CA GLY A 47 -9.10 -4.41 9.56
C GLY A 47 -8.81 -5.57 8.60
N LYS A 48 -8.82 -5.33 7.29
CA LYS A 48 -8.53 -6.34 6.27
C LYS A 48 -7.11 -6.20 5.74
N ASP A 49 -6.54 -7.33 5.36
CA ASP A 49 -5.32 -7.43 4.58
C ASP A 49 -5.63 -7.71 3.09
N TRP A 50 -4.58 -7.76 2.26
CA TRP A 50 -4.72 -8.07 0.84
C TRP A 50 -5.09 -9.52 0.55
N ASN A 51 -4.76 -10.45 1.44
CA ASN A 51 -5.15 -11.86 1.30
C ASN A 51 -6.66 -12.03 1.50
N ASP A 52 -7.25 -11.37 2.48
CA ASP A 52 -8.70 -11.32 2.69
C ASP A 52 -9.42 -10.74 1.46
N ALA A 53 -8.86 -9.68 0.86
CA ALA A 53 -9.40 -9.10 -0.36
C ALA A 53 -9.32 -10.07 -1.56
N LEU A 54 -8.20 -10.80 -1.68
CA LEU A 54 -8.02 -11.84 -2.69
C LEU A 54 -9.02 -12.99 -2.51
N GLN A 55 -9.14 -13.51 -1.28
CA GLN A 55 -10.10 -14.56 -0.96
C GLN A 55 -11.53 -14.11 -1.26
N ALA A 56 -11.91 -12.89 -0.90
CA ALA A 56 -13.23 -12.34 -1.20
C ALA A 56 -13.49 -12.23 -2.72
N TRP A 57 -12.47 -11.89 -3.51
CA TRP A 57 -12.58 -11.82 -4.97
C TRP A 57 -12.70 -13.20 -5.62
N LEU A 58 -12.00 -14.21 -5.11
CA LEU A 58 -12.04 -15.58 -5.61
C LEU A 58 -13.35 -16.32 -5.26
N ARG A 59 -14.14 -15.81 -4.31
CA ARG A 59 -15.42 -16.44 -3.96
C ARG A 59 -16.38 -16.36 -5.16
N PRO A 60 -16.90 -17.50 -5.64
CA PRO A 60 -17.90 -17.50 -6.69
C PRO A 60 -19.08 -16.63 -6.29
N LYS A 61 -19.53 -15.75 -7.19
CA LYS A 61 -20.81 -15.07 -7.03
C LYS A 61 -21.88 -16.16 -7.07
N SER A 62 -22.49 -16.41 -5.91
CA SER A 62 -23.65 -17.28 -5.77
C SER A 62 -24.86 -16.65 -6.46
#